data_AF-A0A9P6NMS9-F1
#
_entry.id   AF-A0A9P6NMS9-F1
#
_cell.length_a   1.000
_cell.length_b   1.000
_cell.length_c   1.000
_cell.angle_alpha   90.00
_cell.angle_beta   90.00
_cell.angle_gamma   90.00
#
_symmetry.space_group_name_H-M   'P 1'
#
loop_
_entity.id
_entity.type
_entity.pdbx_description
1 polymer ?
#
loop_
_entity_poly.entity_id
_entity_poly.type
_entity_poly.pdbx_seq_one_letter_code
_entity_poly.pdbx_strand_id
1 'polypeptide(L)'
;MDAPYRSIDFFMKMPAMIKNSGVILDAAGEEFISWKARLCDTIDYVMAIDDYLATERLPGEEWYDGVIRSMILCSVNKSFILQLDRTWSAKKTFDYIQSMFHFPSRMTHVTTWNDLLATRFEPGDLLNNYLTTIRSKIDELDWTSFEWMKDSILRLAMQLGLPKGGDMSFSNVNMVLDARLRNAPSIKVTACETEEVIRAE
;
A
#
# COMPACT_ATOMS: atom_id res chain seq x y z
N MET A 1 8.82 32.77 3.31
CA MET A 1 9.39 32.14 4.52
C MET A 1 10.05 30.87 4.06
N ASP A 2 11.35 30.69 4.32
CA ASP A 2 11.99 29.41 4.04
C ASP A 2 11.39 28.33 4.93
N ALA A 3 11.08 27.19 4.33
CA ALA A 3 10.45 26.10 5.05
C ALA A 3 11.40 25.58 6.15
N PRO A 4 10.93 25.41 7.40
CA PRO A 4 11.79 25.13 8.56
C PRO A 4 12.64 23.86 8.41
N TYR A 5 12.15 22.88 7.65
CA TYR A 5 12.85 21.63 7.35
C TYR A 5 14.08 21.77 6.44
N ARG A 6 14.32 22.96 5.84
CA ARG A 6 15.53 23.26 5.05
C ARG A 6 16.70 23.79 5.89
N SER A 7 16.50 24.00 7.19
CA SER A 7 17.52 24.56 8.08
C SER A 7 18.44 23.50 8.68
N ILE A 8 19.72 23.85 8.92
CA ILE A 8 20.66 22.98 9.64
C ILE A 8 20.14 22.66 11.05
N ASP A 9 19.50 23.64 11.70
CA ASP A 9 18.91 23.49 13.02
C ASP A 9 17.85 22.38 13.06
N PHE A 10 17.07 22.24 11.99
CA PHE A 10 16.10 21.16 11.88
C PHE A 10 16.79 19.79 11.83
N PHE A 11 17.82 19.62 11.00
CA PHE A 11 18.58 18.36 10.93
C PHE A 11 19.27 18.01 12.26
N MET A 12 19.73 19.01 13.01
CA MET A 12 20.32 18.80 14.35
C MET A 12 19.28 18.33 15.38
N LYS A 13 18.03 18.78 15.27
CA LYS A 13 16.93 18.42 16.19
C LYS A 13 16.19 17.15 15.78
N MET A 14 16.26 16.77 14.51
CA MET A 14 15.53 15.63 13.94
C MET A 14 15.73 14.32 14.71
N PRO A 15 16.94 13.89 15.11
CA PRO A 15 17.12 12.65 15.86
C PRO A 15 16.36 12.66 17.20
N ALA A 16 16.37 13.80 17.90
CA ALA A 16 15.64 13.95 19.16
C ALA A 16 14.13 13.96 18.94
N MET A 17 13.66 14.62 17.87
CA MET A 17 12.25 14.64 17.48
C MET A 17 11.72 13.22 17.19
N ILE A 18 12.42 12.45 16.35
CA ILE A 18 12.06 11.07 16.00
C ILE A 18 12.10 10.14 17.22
N LYS A 19 13.10 10.32 18.09
CA LYS A 19 13.20 9.54 19.33
C LYS A 19 12.05 9.86 20.30
N ASN A 20 11.69 11.13 20.43
CA ASN A 20 10.63 11.58 21.33
C ASN A 20 9.22 11.22 20.83
N SER A 21 9.04 11.02 19.52
CA SER A 21 7.78 10.50 18.96
C SER A 21 7.63 8.98 19.10
N GLY A 22 8.60 8.28 19.70
CA GLY A 22 8.55 6.84 19.91
C GLY A 22 8.74 6.02 18.62
N VAL A 23 9.24 6.65 17.56
CA VAL A 23 9.45 6.02 16.26
C VAL A 23 10.85 5.40 16.21
N ILE A 24 11.06 4.31 16.95
CA ILE A 24 12.31 3.55 16.93
C ILE A 24 12.00 2.09 16.65
N LEU A 25 12.51 1.59 15.52
CA LEU A 25 12.47 0.17 15.17
C LEU A 25 13.60 -0.56 15.88
N ASP A 26 13.25 -1.62 16.60
CA ASP A 26 14.21 -2.49 17.24
C ASP A 26 14.95 -3.38 16.21
N ALA A 27 15.96 -4.10 16.67
CA ALA A 27 16.75 -4.97 15.78
C ALA A 27 15.99 -6.23 15.33
N ALA A 28 14.94 -6.61 16.06
CA ALA A 28 14.13 -7.81 15.79
C ALA A 28 12.92 -7.52 14.87
N GLY A 29 12.49 -6.26 14.77
CA GLY A 29 11.33 -5.85 13.97
C GLY A 29 9.98 -6.21 14.60
N GLU A 30 9.91 -6.50 15.90
CA GLU A 30 8.69 -7.03 16.54
C GLU A 30 7.52 -6.04 16.47
N GLU A 31 7.80 -4.74 16.48
CA GLU A 31 6.80 -3.67 16.35
C GLU A 31 6.77 -3.02 14.96
N PHE A 32 7.24 -3.69 13.90
CA PHE A 32 7.38 -3.09 12.58
C PHE A 32 6.12 -2.36 12.09
N ILE A 33 4.93 -2.92 12.31
CA ILE A 33 3.66 -2.31 11.90
C ILE A 33 3.36 -1.03 12.67
N SER A 34 3.53 -1.05 13.99
CA SER A 34 3.32 0.13 14.83
C SER A 34 4.36 1.21 14.55
N TRP A 35 5.61 0.81 14.33
CA TRP A 35 6.69 1.70 13.88
C TRP A 35 6.36 2.35 12.54
N LYS A 36 5.94 1.58 11.54
CA LYS A 36 5.58 2.08 10.20
C LYS A 36 4.49 3.14 10.29
N ALA A 37 3.40 2.86 11.02
CA ALA A 37 2.31 3.80 11.20
C ALA A 37 2.79 5.11 11.86
N ARG A 38 3.49 5.01 13.01
CA ARG A 38 4.01 6.18 13.72
C ARG A 38 5.02 6.98 12.90
N LEU A 39 5.83 6.30 12.06
CA LEU A 39 6.78 6.96 11.16
C LEU A 39 6.06 7.75 10.07
N CYS A 40 5.06 7.16 9.41
CA CYS A 40 4.24 7.85 8.43
C CYS A 40 3.56 9.08 9.05
N ASP A 41 2.86 8.91 10.19
CA ASP A 41 2.20 10.02 10.89
C ASP A 41 3.18 11.15 11.24
N THR A 42 4.40 10.80 11.64
CA THR A 42 5.45 11.79 11.96
C THR A 42 5.95 12.50 10.71
N ILE A 43 6.12 11.80 9.60
CA ILE A 43 6.50 12.39 8.31
C ILE A 43 5.42 13.37 7.85
N ASP A 44 4.17 12.94 7.88
CA ASP A 44 3.05 13.73 7.40
C ASP A 44 2.88 15.00 8.25
N TYR A 45 2.99 14.88 9.57
CA TYR A 45 2.97 16.02 10.49
C TYR A 45 4.13 17.01 10.27
N VAL A 46 5.35 16.51 10.08
CA VAL A 46 6.56 17.35 9.99
C VAL A 46 6.72 17.99 8.61
N MET A 47 6.38 17.26 7.56
CA MET A 47 6.54 17.69 6.18
C MET A 47 5.28 18.37 5.63
N ALA A 48 4.14 18.21 6.30
CA ALA A 48 2.82 18.62 5.80
C ALA A 48 2.53 18.04 4.41
N ILE A 49 2.91 16.77 4.22
CA ILE A 49 2.66 15.98 3.00
C ILE A 49 1.97 14.70 3.42
N ASP A 50 0.77 14.47 2.90
CA ASP A 50 0.06 13.22 3.14
C ASP A 50 0.62 12.09 2.27
N ASP A 51 0.81 10.90 2.86
CA ASP A 51 1.04 9.65 2.12
C ASP A 51 2.26 9.64 1.19
N TYR A 52 3.33 10.37 1.54
CA TYR A 52 4.54 10.46 0.70
C TYR A 52 5.13 9.09 0.33
N LEU A 53 5.17 8.15 1.28
CA LEU A 53 5.72 6.80 1.06
C LEU A 53 4.77 5.90 0.25
N ALA A 54 3.46 6.16 0.27
CA ALA A 54 2.47 5.40 -0.49
C ALA A 54 2.43 5.83 -1.97
N THR A 55 2.69 7.10 -2.27
CA THR A 55 2.55 7.65 -3.62
C THR A 55 3.76 7.32 -4.52
N GLU A 56 3.54 7.05 -5.82
CA GLU A 56 4.63 6.97 -6.81
C GLU A 56 5.08 8.38 -7.22
N ARG A 57 5.91 9.01 -6.39
CA ARG A 57 6.66 10.27 -6.61
C ARG A 57 5.87 11.46 -7.19
N LEU A 58 5.79 12.55 -6.42
CA LEU A 58 5.58 13.88 -6.98
C LEU A 58 6.87 14.33 -7.72
N PRO A 59 6.80 14.72 -9.00
CA PRO A 59 7.94 15.29 -9.71
C PRO A 59 8.33 16.65 -9.11
N GLY A 60 9.63 16.86 -8.84
CA GLY A 60 10.18 18.20 -8.56
C GLY A 60 10.63 18.49 -7.13
N GLU A 61 10.60 17.52 -6.21
CA GLU A 61 10.92 17.79 -4.80
C GLU A 61 12.04 16.91 -4.17
N GLU A 62 13.21 16.86 -4.80
CA GLU A 62 14.39 16.11 -4.33
C GLU A 62 14.79 16.39 -2.87
N TRP A 63 14.45 17.56 -2.35
CA TRP A 63 14.73 17.96 -0.97
C TRP A 63 13.87 17.20 0.07
N TYR A 64 12.60 16.92 -0.23
CA TYR A 64 11.75 16.17 0.70
C TYR A 64 12.22 14.74 0.82
N ASP A 65 12.68 14.15 -0.28
CA ASP A 65 13.23 12.81 -0.29
C ASP A 65 14.44 12.69 0.65
N GLY A 66 15.34 13.68 0.63
CA GLY A 66 16.49 13.72 1.53
C GLY A 66 16.09 13.85 3.01
N VAL A 67 15.14 14.73 3.33
CA VAL A 67 14.65 14.93 4.70
C VAL A 67 13.96 13.69 5.23
N ILE A 68 13.02 13.13 4.46
CA ILE A 68 12.24 11.95 4.83
C ILE A 68 13.16 10.74 4.97
N ARG A 69 14.15 10.58 4.08
CA ARG A 69 15.19 9.56 4.21
C ARG A 69 15.94 9.72 5.53
N SER A 70 16.35 10.94 5.89
CA SER A 70 17.01 11.18 7.19
C SER A 70 16.13 10.84 8.38
N MET A 71 14.82 11.11 8.31
CA MET A 71 13.85 10.71 9.34
C MET A 71 13.76 9.18 9.46
N ILE A 72 13.66 8.46 8.34
CA ILE A 72 13.68 6.99 8.31
C ILE A 72 14.98 6.47 8.96
N LEU A 73 16.15 7.02 8.58
CA LEU A 73 17.43 6.60 9.14
C LEU A 73 17.55 6.89 10.64
N CYS A 74 16.97 7.98 11.15
CA CYS A 74 16.94 8.28 12.58
C CYS A 74 16.04 7.30 13.36
N SER A 75 15.10 6.66 12.68
CA SER A 75 14.11 5.77 13.28
C SER A 75 14.53 4.30 13.33
N VAL A 76 15.70 3.93 12.80
CA VAL A 76 16.16 2.54 12.72
C VAL A 76 17.54 2.36 13.39
N ASN A 77 17.84 1.13 13.77
CA ASN A 77 19.16 0.80 14.34
C ASN A 77 20.30 1.08 13.33
N LYS A 78 21.43 1.59 13.83
CA LYS A 78 22.64 1.86 13.05
C LYS A 78 23.14 0.65 12.25
N SER A 79 22.93 -0.57 12.74
CA SER A 79 23.31 -1.79 12.03
C SER A 79 22.62 -1.92 10.66
N PHE A 80 21.37 -1.47 10.52
CA PHE A 80 20.65 -1.44 9.25
C PHE A 80 21.20 -0.35 8.33
N ILE A 81 21.53 0.82 8.89
CA ILE A 81 22.04 1.97 8.13
C ILE A 81 23.30 1.63 7.34
N LEU A 82 24.18 0.78 7.90
CA LEU A 82 25.43 0.38 7.25
C LEU A 82 25.22 -0.46 5.98
N GLN A 83 24.05 -1.08 5.81
CA GLN A 83 23.71 -1.91 4.66
C GLN A 83 22.98 -1.12 3.56
N LEU A 84 22.56 0.11 3.87
CA LEU A 84 21.81 0.95 2.94
C LEU A 84 22.74 1.69 1.98
N ASP A 85 22.35 1.73 0.71
CA ASP A 85 23.01 2.59 -0.27
C ASP A 85 22.70 4.07 0.04
N ARG A 86 23.72 4.91 -0.09
CA ARG A 86 23.62 6.35 0.14
C ARG A 86 22.84 7.07 -0.96
N THR A 87 22.70 6.46 -2.13
CA THR A 87 22.00 7.01 -3.31
C THR A 87 20.53 6.64 -3.34
N TRP A 88 20.06 5.78 -2.44
CA TRP A 88 18.65 5.38 -2.42
C TRP A 88 17.74 6.52 -1.97
N SER A 89 16.57 6.57 -2.59
CA SER A 89 15.50 7.47 -2.18
C SER A 89 14.91 7.07 -0.82
N ALA A 90 14.12 7.96 -0.22
CA ALA A 90 13.37 7.65 1.00
C ALA A 90 12.50 6.39 0.80
N LYS A 91 11.75 6.31 -0.31
CA LYS A 91 10.91 5.15 -0.63
C LYS A 91 11.70 3.85 -0.77
N LYS A 92 12.78 3.84 -1.56
CA LYS A 92 13.65 2.65 -1.69
C LYS A 92 14.27 2.22 -0.36
N THR A 93 14.68 3.20 0.44
CA THR A 93 15.22 2.94 1.78
C THR A 93 14.18 2.27 2.67
N PHE A 94 12.95 2.81 2.66
CA PHE A 94 11.83 2.28 3.40
C PHE A 94 11.46 0.86 2.94
N ASP A 95 11.33 0.63 1.64
CA ASP A 95 10.98 -0.67 1.05
C ASP A 95 12.04 -1.74 1.40
N TYR A 96 13.32 -1.38 1.38
CA TYR A 96 14.39 -2.28 1.77
C TYR A 96 14.32 -2.65 3.25
N ILE A 97 14.11 -1.67 4.14
CA ILE A 97 13.93 -1.93 5.58
C ILE A 97 12.70 -2.84 5.78
N GLN A 98 11.60 -2.56 5.09
CA GLN A 98 10.40 -3.40 5.12
C GLN A 98 10.73 -4.85 4.70
N SER A 99 11.52 -5.05 3.66
CA SER A 99 11.93 -6.39 3.19
C SER A 99 12.79 -7.18 4.19
N MET A 100 13.44 -6.52 5.15
CA MET A 100 14.27 -7.20 6.16
C MET A 100 13.45 -7.88 7.25
N PHE A 101 12.25 -7.38 7.54
CA PHE A 101 11.39 -7.85 8.62
C PHE A 101 10.14 -8.52 8.10
N HIS A 102 9.63 -8.03 6.97
CA HIS A 102 8.65 -8.72 6.16
C HIS A 102 9.35 -9.41 5.00
N PHE A 103 9.65 -10.69 5.19
CA PHE A 103 9.70 -11.64 4.09
C PHE A 103 8.32 -12.24 3.98
N PRO A 104 7.45 -11.79 3.06
CA PRO A 104 6.39 -12.68 2.64
C PRO A 104 7.09 -13.90 2.08
N SER A 105 6.90 -15.07 2.71
CA SER A 105 7.36 -16.27 2.06
C SER A 105 6.69 -16.26 0.67
N ARG A 106 7.45 -16.49 -0.41
CA ARG A 106 6.84 -16.59 -1.74
C ARG A 106 5.69 -17.61 -1.74
N MET A 107 5.77 -18.60 -0.85
CA MET A 107 4.70 -19.54 -0.57
C MET A 107 3.45 -18.87 0.01
N THR A 108 3.57 -17.91 0.92
CA THR A 108 2.44 -17.12 1.46
C THR A 108 1.74 -16.37 0.34
N HIS A 109 2.48 -15.65 -0.52
CA HIS A 109 1.90 -15.01 -1.70
C HIS A 109 1.16 -16.01 -2.59
N VAL A 110 1.78 -17.15 -2.87
CA VAL A 110 1.19 -18.21 -3.71
C VAL A 110 -0.07 -18.79 -3.04
N THR A 111 -0.06 -19.04 -1.73
CA THR A 111 -1.22 -19.52 -0.98
C THR A 111 -2.35 -18.49 -1.00
N THR A 112 -2.08 -17.22 -0.70
CA THR A 112 -3.09 -16.16 -0.73
C THR A 112 -3.67 -15.99 -2.14
N TRP A 113 -2.85 -16.13 -3.19
CA TRP A 113 -3.31 -16.16 -4.58
C TRP A 113 -4.19 -17.37 -4.90
N ASN A 114 -3.77 -18.57 -4.48
CA ASN A 114 -4.55 -19.78 -4.68
C ASN A 114 -5.91 -19.68 -3.99
N ASP A 115 -5.95 -19.16 -2.76
CA ASP A 115 -7.18 -18.96 -2.03
C ASP A 115 -8.08 -17.90 -2.67
N LEU A 116 -7.51 -16.80 -3.17
CA LEU A 116 -8.25 -15.77 -3.88
C LEU A 116 -8.84 -16.31 -5.18
N LEU A 117 -8.08 -17.12 -5.93
CA LEU A 117 -8.56 -17.80 -7.13
C LEU A 117 -9.60 -18.88 -6.84
N ALA A 118 -9.57 -19.49 -5.65
CA ALA A 118 -10.56 -20.45 -5.19
C ALA A 118 -11.83 -19.79 -4.63
N THR A 119 -11.77 -18.51 -4.25
CA THR A 119 -12.92 -17.77 -3.73
C THR A 119 -13.92 -17.54 -4.86
N ARG A 120 -15.12 -18.11 -4.71
CA ARG A 120 -16.25 -18.02 -5.66
C ARG A 120 -17.47 -17.53 -4.90
N PHE A 121 -18.32 -16.76 -5.58
CA PHE A 121 -19.62 -16.41 -5.05
C PHE A 121 -20.58 -17.57 -5.28
N GLU A 122 -21.10 -18.17 -4.20
CA GLU A 122 -22.01 -19.33 -4.30
C GLU A 122 -23.48 -18.96 -4.10
N PRO A 123 -24.42 -19.73 -4.67
CA PRO A 123 -25.84 -19.53 -4.45
C PRO A 123 -26.22 -19.69 -2.96
N GLY A 124 -26.71 -18.61 -2.35
CA GLY A 124 -27.06 -18.56 -0.93
C GLY A 124 -26.13 -17.71 -0.08
N ASP A 125 -24.97 -17.32 -0.62
CA ASP A 125 -24.07 -16.39 0.05
C ASP A 125 -24.63 -14.96 0.03
N LEU A 126 -24.35 -14.23 1.11
CA LEU A 126 -24.56 -12.78 1.12
C LEU A 126 -23.44 -12.12 0.31
N LEU A 127 -23.81 -11.36 -0.73
CA LEU A 127 -22.87 -10.63 -1.59
C LEU A 127 -21.85 -9.79 -0.78
N ASN A 128 -22.30 -9.18 0.32
CA ASN A 128 -21.43 -8.42 1.22
C ASN A 128 -20.32 -9.27 1.85
N ASN A 129 -20.61 -10.52 2.21
CA ASN A 129 -19.61 -11.42 2.81
C ASN A 129 -18.55 -11.81 1.78
N TYR A 130 -18.97 -12.08 0.54
CA TYR A 130 -18.06 -12.36 -0.57
C TYR A 130 -17.12 -11.18 -0.85
N LEU A 131 -17.67 -9.96 -1.01
CA LEU A 131 -16.88 -8.75 -1.25
C LEU A 131 -15.92 -8.44 -0.09
N THR A 132 -16.37 -8.63 1.16
CA THR A 132 -15.53 -8.45 2.35
C THR A 132 -14.38 -9.46 2.40
N THR A 133 -14.65 -10.72 2.05
CA THR A 133 -13.63 -11.78 2.00
C THR A 133 -12.54 -11.46 0.97
N ILE A 134 -12.94 -11.01 -0.21
CA ILE A 134 -11.98 -10.62 -1.26
C ILE A 134 -11.15 -9.40 -0.82
N ARG A 135 -11.79 -8.37 -0.27
CA ARG A 135 -11.08 -7.19 0.25
C ARG A 135 -10.04 -7.60 1.30
N SER A 136 -10.41 -8.42 2.28
CA SER A 136 -9.51 -8.89 3.32
C SER A 136 -8.31 -9.68 2.77
N LYS A 137 -8.51 -10.54 1.76
CA LYS A 137 -7.40 -11.30 1.14
C LYS A 137 -6.46 -10.40 0.34
N ILE A 138 -6.96 -9.31 -0.21
CA ILE A 138 -6.14 -8.35 -0.97
C ILE A 138 -5.45 -7.37 -0.05
N ASP A 139 -6.08 -7.00 1.06
CA ASP A 139 -5.41 -6.30 2.16
C ASP A 139 -4.21 -7.12 2.66
N GLU A 140 -4.35 -8.45 2.74
CA GLU A 140 -3.24 -9.35 3.07
C GLU A 140 -2.14 -9.32 1.99
N LEU A 141 -2.48 -9.36 0.69
CA LEU A 141 -1.51 -9.26 -0.41
C LEU A 141 -0.76 -7.91 -0.41
N ASP A 142 -1.48 -6.81 -0.22
CA ASP A 142 -0.94 -5.46 -0.13
C ASP A 142 -0.04 -5.31 1.11
N TRP A 143 -0.48 -5.87 2.24
CA TRP A 143 0.32 -5.95 3.47
C TRP A 143 1.64 -6.72 3.25
N THR A 144 1.59 -7.76 2.43
CA THR A 144 2.77 -8.53 2.03
C THR A 144 3.61 -7.87 0.91
N SER A 145 3.37 -6.60 0.57
CA SER A 145 4.17 -5.86 -0.43
C SER A 145 4.15 -6.52 -1.82
N PHE A 146 3.01 -7.08 -2.21
CA PHE A 146 2.85 -7.65 -3.54
C PHE A 146 2.99 -6.55 -4.61
N GLU A 147 3.70 -6.86 -5.70
CA GLU A 147 4.16 -5.85 -6.68
C GLU A 147 3.02 -5.15 -7.46
N TRP A 148 1.78 -5.67 -7.41
CA TRP A 148 0.65 -5.11 -8.14
C TRP A 148 -0.17 -4.17 -7.26
N MET A 149 -0.59 -3.04 -7.82
CA MET A 149 -1.45 -2.09 -7.12
C MET A 149 -2.73 -2.77 -6.63
N LYS A 150 -3.02 -2.62 -5.34
CA LYS A 150 -4.21 -3.13 -4.64
C LYS A 150 -5.50 -2.98 -5.43
N ASP A 151 -5.76 -1.78 -5.96
CA ASP A 151 -6.96 -1.46 -6.74
C ASP A 151 -7.10 -2.35 -8.01
N SER A 152 -5.97 -2.64 -8.67
CA SER A 152 -5.95 -3.50 -9.86
C SER A 152 -6.28 -4.96 -9.53
N ILE A 153 -5.74 -5.48 -8.42
CA ILE A 153 -6.00 -6.85 -7.96
C ILE A 153 -7.45 -6.97 -7.48
N LEU A 154 -7.93 -5.97 -6.73
CA LEU A 154 -9.26 -5.96 -6.13
C LEU A 154 -10.35 -6.06 -7.18
N ARG A 155 -10.23 -5.25 -8.23
CA ARG A 155 -11.14 -5.31 -9.37
C ARG A 155 -11.17 -6.69 -10.02
N LEU A 156 -10.00 -7.24 -10.34
CA LEU A 156 -9.88 -8.53 -11.04
C LEU A 156 -10.45 -9.67 -10.19
N ALA A 157 -10.14 -9.68 -8.89
CA ALA A 157 -10.61 -10.72 -7.97
C ALA A 157 -12.13 -10.70 -7.82
N MET A 158 -12.73 -9.52 -7.68
CA MET A 158 -14.19 -9.35 -7.61
C MET A 158 -14.88 -9.89 -8.87
N GLN A 159 -14.33 -9.67 -10.06
CA GLN A 159 -14.92 -10.15 -11.32
C GLN A 159 -14.67 -11.65 -11.58
N LEU A 160 -13.52 -12.19 -11.16
CA LEU A 160 -13.14 -13.58 -11.40
C LEU A 160 -14.03 -14.58 -10.67
N GLY A 161 -14.53 -14.21 -9.48
CA GLY A 161 -15.34 -15.10 -8.67
C GLY A 161 -16.84 -15.10 -8.99
N LEU A 162 -17.30 -14.26 -9.92
CA LEU A 162 -18.71 -14.17 -10.30
C LEU A 162 -19.14 -15.32 -11.24
N PRO A 163 -20.36 -15.87 -11.07
CA PRO A 163 -20.92 -16.86 -11.98
C PRO A 163 -21.08 -16.29 -13.40
N LYS A 164 -20.56 -17.03 -14.40
CA LYS A 164 -20.66 -16.66 -15.83
C LYS A 164 -21.85 -17.32 -16.57
N GLY A 165 -22.80 -17.91 -15.84
CA GLY A 165 -23.97 -18.57 -16.42
C GLY A 165 -24.96 -19.08 -15.36
N GLY A 166 -26.16 -19.45 -15.80
CA GLY A 166 -27.27 -19.88 -14.94
C GLY A 166 -28.11 -18.71 -14.38
N ASP A 167 -29.02 -19.01 -13.45
CA ASP A 167 -30.00 -18.05 -12.90
C ASP A 167 -29.37 -16.92 -12.04
N MET A 168 -28.07 -17.00 -11.75
CA MET A 168 -27.28 -16.05 -10.94
C MET A 168 -26.15 -15.40 -11.75
N SER A 169 -26.28 -15.30 -13.07
CA SER A 169 -25.21 -14.78 -13.93
C SER A 169 -25.05 -13.26 -13.77
N PHE A 170 -23.82 -12.81 -13.55
CA PHE A 170 -23.43 -11.39 -13.61
C PHE A 170 -22.94 -11.04 -15.01
N SER A 171 -23.83 -11.24 -15.99
CA SER A 171 -23.48 -11.13 -17.40
C SER A 171 -23.30 -9.68 -17.86
N ASN A 172 -23.92 -8.73 -17.15
CA ASN A 172 -23.90 -7.32 -17.54
C ASN A 172 -22.72 -6.55 -16.95
N VAL A 173 -22.12 -6.97 -15.82
CA VAL A 173 -20.96 -6.29 -15.21
C VAL A 173 -19.87 -5.98 -16.24
N ASN A 174 -19.42 -6.98 -17.00
CA ASN A 174 -18.35 -6.77 -17.99
C ASN A 174 -18.81 -5.85 -19.14
N MET A 175 -20.07 -5.96 -19.58
CA MET A 175 -20.61 -5.11 -20.63
C MET A 175 -20.67 -3.63 -20.20
N VAL A 176 -21.06 -3.37 -18.96
CA VAL A 176 -21.17 -2.01 -18.38
C VAL A 176 -19.78 -1.39 -18.24
N LEU A 177 -18.81 -2.12 -17.66
CA LEU A 177 -17.44 -1.65 -17.51
C LEU A 177 -16.74 -1.43 -18.86
N ASP A 178 -16.95 -2.32 -19.83
CA ASP A 178 -16.41 -2.16 -21.19
C ASP A 178 -17.03 -0.96 -21.91
N ALA A 179 -18.34 -0.72 -21.76
CA ALA A 179 -18.99 0.46 -22.30
C ALA A 179 -18.41 1.74 -21.68
N ARG A 180 -18.13 1.71 -20.36
CA ARG A 180 -17.51 2.83 -19.67
C ARG A 180 -16.07 3.10 -20.09
N LEU A 181 -15.28 2.06 -20.33
CA LEU A 181 -13.92 2.20 -20.89
C LEU A 181 -13.95 2.72 -22.34
N ARG A 182 -14.91 2.27 -23.16
CA ARG A 182 -15.09 2.80 -24.53
C ARG A 182 -15.43 4.29 -24.53
N ASN A 183 -16.24 4.75 -23.58
CA ASN A 183 -16.65 6.15 -23.48
C ASN A 183 -15.58 7.09 -22.92
N ALA A 184 -14.69 6.59 -22.03
CA ALA A 184 -13.59 7.37 -21.48
C ALA A 184 -12.35 6.48 -21.22
N PRO A 185 -11.56 6.18 -22.27
CA PRO A 185 -10.48 5.19 -22.23
C PRO A 185 -9.24 5.62 -21.43
N SER A 186 -9.07 6.92 -21.20
CA SER A 186 -7.98 7.46 -20.36
C SER A 186 -8.28 7.37 -18.86
N ILE A 187 -9.54 7.13 -18.47
CA ILE A 187 -9.95 7.00 -17.08
C ILE A 187 -9.96 5.52 -16.72
N LYS A 188 -9.10 5.12 -15.78
CA LYS A 188 -9.03 3.74 -15.30
C LYS A 188 -10.31 3.38 -14.53
N VAL A 189 -10.81 2.18 -14.75
CA VAL A 189 -11.89 1.60 -13.93
C VAL A 189 -11.33 1.21 -12.57
N THR A 190 -11.94 1.72 -11.51
CA THR A 190 -11.51 1.46 -10.13
C THR A 190 -12.19 0.23 -9.54
N ALA A 191 -11.67 -0.28 -8.42
CA ALA A 191 -12.36 -1.33 -7.66
C ALA A 191 -13.70 -0.85 -7.09
N CYS A 192 -13.81 0.42 -6.68
CA CYS A 192 -15.06 1.02 -6.20
C CYS A 192 -16.14 1.00 -7.28
N GLU A 193 -15.80 1.47 -8.48
CA GLU A 193 -16.69 1.47 -9.64
C GLU A 193 -17.14 0.04 -10.00
N THR A 194 -16.22 -0.91 -9.92
CA THR A 194 -16.54 -2.32 -10.22
C THR A 194 -17.49 -2.92 -9.18
N GLU A 195 -17.28 -2.61 -7.91
CA GLU A 195 -18.19 -3.03 -6.85
C GLU A 195 -19.57 -2.39 -7.00
N GLU A 196 -19.65 -1.11 -7.34
CA GLU A 196 -20.91 -0.41 -7.62
C GLU A 196 -21.69 -1.08 -8.75
N VAL A 197 -21.01 -1.45 -9.84
CA VAL A 197 -21.63 -2.14 -10.98
C VAL A 197 -22.12 -3.53 -10.57
N ILE A 198 -21.34 -4.29 -9.78
CA ILE A 198 -21.76 -5.60 -9.26
C ILE A 198 -22.99 -5.48 -8.36
N ARG A 199 -23.07 -4.43 -7.53
CA ARG A 199 -24.21 -4.19 -6.62
C ARG A 199 -25.47 -3.72 -7.33
N ALA A 200 -25.34 -3.16 -8.53
CA ALA A 200 -26.43 -2.61 -9.32
C ALA A 200 -27.13 -3.66 -10.20
N GLU A 201 -26.55 -4.86 -10.32
CA GLU A 201 -27.13 -6.03 -11.02
C GLU A 201 -27.96 -6.88 -10.04
#